data_AF-A0A8T4QX92-F1
#
_entry.id   AF-A0A8T4QX92-F1
#
_cell.length_a   1.000
_cell.length_b   1.000
_cell.length_c   1.000
_cell.angle_alpha   90.00
_cell.angle_beta   90.00
_cell.angle_gamma   90.00
#
_symmetry.space_group_name_H-M   'P 1'
#
loop_
_entity.id
_entity.type
_entity.pdbx_description
1 polymer ?
#
loop_
_entity_poly.entity_id
_entity_poly.type
_entity_poly.pdbx_seq_one_letter_code
_entity_poly.pdbx_strand_id
1 'polypeptide(L)'
;MMKNKFNLFFVLIILLVPLVSADAGPHPSATLEFIVTYNNQSISNDSVASLIVSCPTAIEECEGKVDTTGPCEDGICSFYYYRIERIPSNFRVEVYIPSVDKSFMSDAITFSYLEDSPLYYKIAFTDDDVTNHPVGPVTPITPLGDNSANQASYLLWSFLIALTLTILIELCTTLLLFKRWKIKKGKWKTPLLTIFCINLLSVPLVWVIFSTVYSLPYAQTYPLSGLLLALVISETFAFVLEAFVIYFFNKKLFSLQKSFWLSGMINLMSFILGGIILTVLVALFYAYFAMYFT
;
A
#
# COMPACT_ATOMS: atom_id res chain seq x y z
N MET A 1 19.75 -31.56 25.65
CA MET A 1 18.94 -30.59 26.43
C MET A 1 18.69 -29.25 25.71
N MET A 2 19.17 -29.01 24.49
CA MET A 2 18.95 -27.74 23.74
C MET A 2 17.62 -27.64 22.97
N LYS A 3 16.81 -28.71 22.85
CA LYS A 3 15.58 -28.69 22.05
C LYS A 3 14.49 -27.74 22.61
N ASN A 4 14.40 -27.54 23.92
CA ASN A 4 13.32 -26.72 24.51
C ASN A 4 13.60 -25.21 24.49
N LYS A 5 14.86 -24.77 24.55
CA LYS A 5 15.17 -23.33 24.54
C LYS A 5 14.94 -22.67 23.17
N PHE A 6 15.02 -23.44 22.09
CA PHE A 6 14.88 -22.92 20.73
C PHE A 6 13.42 -22.74 20.31
N ASN A 7 12.52 -23.65 20.73
CA ASN A 7 11.08 -23.45 20.57
C ASN A 7 10.61 -22.17 21.29
N LEU A 8 11.16 -21.89 22.47
CA LEU A 8 10.86 -20.66 23.20
C LEU A 8 11.28 -19.42 22.42
N PHE A 9 12.47 -19.42 21.80
CA PHE A 9 12.95 -18.27 21.01
C PHE A 9 12.11 -18.04 19.75
N PHE A 10 11.72 -19.10 19.03
CA PHE A 10 10.88 -18.98 17.83
C PHE A 10 9.45 -18.53 18.19
N VAL A 11 8.90 -19.06 19.29
CA VAL A 11 7.63 -18.59 19.86
C VAL A 11 7.74 -17.14 20.33
N LEU A 12 8.88 -16.75 20.92
CA LEU A 12 9.12 -15.36 21.33
C LEU A 12 9.20 -14.42 20.13
N ILE A 13 9.87 -14.80 19.04
CA ILE A 13 9.88 -14.00 17.79
C ILE A 13 8.47 -13.86 17.24
N ILE A 14 7.70 -14.96 17.12
CA ILE A 14 6.31 -14.91 16.62
C ILE A 14 5.42 -14.05 17.54
N LEU A 15 5.64 -14.09 18.85
CA LEU A 15 4.93 -13.26 19.84
C LEU A 15 5.41 -11.81 19.89
N LEU A 16 6.64 -11.53 19.44
CA LEU A 16 7.20 -10.18 19.37
C LEU A 16 6.83 -9.46 18.07
N VAL A 17 6.52 -10.19 16.98
CA VAL A 17 6.00 -9.59 15.73
C VAL A 17 4.79 -8.67 15.96
N PRO A 18 3.75 -9.03 16.76
CA PRO A 18 2.66 -8.12 17.07
C PRO A 18 3.01 -7.02 18.11
N LEU A 19 4.16 -7.10 18.79
CA LEU A 19 4.60 -6.07 19.75
C LEU A 19 5.38 -4.94 19.07
N VAL A 20 5.85 -5.14 17.84
CA VAL A 20 6.38 -4.06 17.00
C VAL A 20 5.21 -3.25 16.46
N SER A 21 4.73 -2.35 17.32
CA SER A 21 3.92 -1.19 17.02
C SER A 21 2.45 -1.42 16.67
N ALA A 22 1.62 -1.44 17.72
CA ALA A 22 0.20 -1.13 17.61
C ALA A 22 -0.07 0.28 17.01
N ASP A 23 0.94 1.15 16.94
CA ASP A 23 0.87 2.52 16.37
C ASP A 23 1.46 2.64 14.94
N ALA A 24 2.11 1.59 14.43
CA ALA A 24 2.61 1.51 13.05
C ALA A 24 1.82 0.51 12.21
N GLY A 25 0.61 0.15 12.66
CA GLY A 25 -0.35 -0.51 11.80
C GLY A 25 -0.64 0.34 10.55
N PRO A 26 -1.12 -0.28 9.46
CA PRO A 26 -1.59 0.47 8.30
C PRO A 26 -2.69 1.42 8.76
N HIS A 27 -2.42 2.72 8.72
CA HIS A 27 -3.42 3.75 8.93
C HIS A 27 -4.18 3.94 7.62
N PRO A 28 -5.52 4.03 7.63
CA PRO A 28 -6.28 4.25 6.42
C PRO A 28 -5.91 5.62 5.84
N SER A 29 -5.39 5.63 4.61
CA SER A 29 -5.32 6.85 3.82
C SER A 29 -6.72 7.24 3.37
N ALA A 30 -6.99 8.53 3.27
CA ALA A 30 -8.26 9.05 2.81
C ALA A 30 -8.04 10.10 1.73
N THR A 31 -8.95 10.15 0.77
CA THR A 31 -9.04 11.24 -0.22
C THR A 31 -10.33 11.99 0.07
N LEU A 32 -10.25 13.30 0.29
CA LEU A 32 -11.42 14.17 0.33
C LEU A 32 -11.68 14.68 -1.09
N GLU A 33 -12.90 14.52 -1.57
CA GLU A 33 -13.32 14.95 -2.89
C GLU A 33 -14.43 16.00 -2.79
N PHE A 34 -14.25 17.09 -3.53
CA PHE A 34 -15.20 18.18 -3.60
C PHE A 34 -15.71 18.31 -5.02
N ILE A 35 -17.01 18.05 -5.23
CA ILE A 35 -17.70 18.30 -6.49
C ILE A 35 -18.02 19.79 -6.54
N VAL A 36 -17.27 20.53 -7.35
CA VAL A 36 -17.36 21.98 -7.47
C VAL A 36 -18.04 22.36 -8.76
N THR A 37 -19.11 23.15 -8.63
CA THR A 37 -19.81 23.76 -9.77
C THR A 37 -19.82 25.27 -9.65
N TYR A 38 -19.72 25.97 -10.77
CA TYR A 38 -19.85 27.41 -10.89
C TYR A 38 -21.01 27.74 -11.82
N ASN A 39 -21.99 28.52 -11.37
CA ASN A 39 -23.22 28.81 -12.12
C ASN A 39 -23.89 27.54 -12.69
N ASN A 40 -23.96 26.48 -11.87
CA ASN A 40 -24.46 25.14 -12.23
C ASN A 40 -23.69 24.41 -13.35
N GLN A 41 -22.48 24.84 -13.69
CA GLN A 41 -21.57 24.17 -14.63
C GLN A 41 -20.36 23.62 -13.89
N SER A 42 -19.77 22.53 -14.35
CA SER A 42 -18.48 22.05 -13.81
C SER A 42 -17.39 23.09 -14.05
N ILE A 43 -16.53 23.28 -13.05
CA ILE A 43 -15.37 24.17 -13.19
C ILE A 43 -14.32 23.55 -14.14
N SER A 44 -13.45 24.39 -14.71
CA SER A 44 -12.43 23.98 -15.67
C SER A 44 -11.24 23.25 -14.99
N ASN A 45 -10.57 22.37 -15.75
CA ASN A 45 -9.47 21.51 -15.26
C ASN A 45 -8.18 22.26 -14.88
N ASP A 46 -8.11 23.56 -15.16
CA ASP A 46 -7.04 24.47 -14.72
C ASP A 46 -7.33 25.14 -13.37
N SER A 47 -8.49 24.86 -12.77
CA SER A 47 -8.85 25.35 -11.44
C SER A 47 -8.02 24.68 -10.34
N VAL A 48 -7.73 25.46 -9.28
CA VAL A 48 -6.92 24.99 -8.14
C VAL A 48 -7.72 25.19 -6.87
N ALA A 49 -7.78 24.16 -6.02
CA ALA A 49 -8.42 24.25 -4.72
C ALA A 49 -7.39 24.18 -3.59
N SER A 50 -7.66 24.91 -2.51
CA SER A 50 -6.87 24.95 -1.29
C SER A 50 -7.76 24.64 -0.10
N LEU A 51 -7.32 23.74 0.78
CA LEU A 51 -8.01 23.44 2.03
C LEU A 51 -7.47 24.34 3.14
N ILE A 52 -8.34 25.18 3.68
CA ILE A 52 -8.01 26.16 4.71
C ILE A 52 -8.55 25.69 6.05
N VAL A 53 -7.67 25.48 7.02
CA VAL A 53 -8.06 25.07 8.37
C VAL A 53 -8.91 26.18 9.00
N SER A 54 -10.09 25.80 9.53
CA SER A 54 -10.98 26.72 10.25
C SER A 54 -10.96 26.37 11.73
N CYS A 55 -10.59 27.31 12.59
CA CYS A 55 -10.53 27.05 14.03
C CYS A 55 -11.84 27.44 14.73
N PRO A 56 -12.35 26.61 15.66
CA PRO A 56 -13.65 26.85 16.30
C PRO A 56 -13.67 28.00 17.33
N THR A 57 -12.58 28.75 17.54
CA THR A 57 -12.54 29.90 18.47
C THR A 57 -11.47 30.90 18.03
N ALA A 58 -11.66 32.18 18.39
CA ALA A 58 -10.86 33.39 18.10
C ALA A 58 -9.37 33.36 18.54
N ILE A 59 -8.69 32.26 18.27
CA ILE A 59 -7.24 32.14 18.31
C ILE A 59 -6.80 32.54 16.89
N GLU A 60 -6.45 33.82 16.71
CA GLU A 60 -6.02 34.42 15.42
C GLU A 60 -4.89 33.62 14.73
N GLU A 61 -4.19 32.75 15.46
CA GLU A 61 -2.99 32.06 14.99
C GLU A 61 -3.22 30.91 14.00
N CYS A 62 -4.46 30.48 13.75
CA CYS A 62 -4.75 29.33 12.89
C CYS A 62 -5.70 29.62 11.72
N GLU A 63 -6.32 30.80 11.65
CA GLU A 63 -7.09 31.20 10.46
C GLU A 63 -6.15 31.47 9.28
N GLY A 64 -6.46 30.91 8.13
CA GLY A 64 -5.73 31.16 6.87
C GLY A 64 -4.51 30.26 6.64
N LYS A 65 -4.23 29.27 7.49
CA LYS A 65 -3.21 28.27 7.19
C LYS A 65 -3.73 27.31 6.12
N VAL A 66 -3.13 27.38 4.94
CA VAL A 66 -3.33 26.40 3.86
C VAL A 66 -2.71 25.08 4.33
N ASP A 67 -3.54 24.06 4.48
CA ASP A 67 -3.09 22.72 4.86
C ASP A 67 -2.53 21.98 3.64
N THR A 68 -3.34 21.94 2.58
CA THR A 68 -3.01 21.26 1.33
C THR A 68 -3.62 21.99 0.13
N THR A 69 -2.99 21.89 -1.03
CA THR A 69 -3.54 22.32 -2.33
C THR A 69 -3.76 21.10 -3.20
N GLY A 70 -4.85 21.09 -3.96
CA GLY A 70 -5.27 19.99 -4.83
C GLY A 70 -5.67 20.50 -6.22
N PRO A 71 -5.31 19.78 -7.30
CA PRO A 71 -5.85 20.07 -8.63
C PRO A 71 -7.35 19.73 -8.67
N CYS A 72 -8.09 20.41 -9.56
CA CYS A 72 -9.46 20.05 -9.89
C CYS A 72 -9.51 19.47 -11.30
N GLU A 73 -10.12 18.29 -11.46
CA GLU A 73 -10.30 17.61 -12.75
C GLU A 73 -11.78 17.27 -12.93
N ASP A 74 -12.37 17.69 -14.06
CA ASP A 74 -13.78 17.50 -14.41
C ASP A 74 -14.76 18.01 -13.33
N GLY A 75 -14.38 19.08 -12.65
CA GLY A 75 -15.14 19.67 -11.54
C GLY A 75 -14.98 18.96 -10.20
N ILE A 76 -14.05 18.02 -10.06
CA ILE A 76 -13.75 17.33 -8.80
C ILE A 76 -12.38 17.78 -8.30
N CYS A 77 -12.33 18.39 -7.12
CA CYS A 77 -11.09 18.76 -6.45
C CYS A 77 -10.75 17.73 -5.37
N SER A 78 -9.56 17.14 -5.44
CA SER A 78 -9.17 16.01 -4.59
C SER A 78 -7.99 16.35 -3.67
N PHE A 79 -8.14 16.02 -2.39
CA PHE A 79 -7.12 16.24 -1.35
C PHE A 79 -6.74 14.91 -0.71
N TYR A 80 -5.48 14.49 -0.91
CA TYR A 80 -4.98 13.22 -0.40
C TYR A 80 -4.34 13.36 0.97
N TYR A 81 -4.84 12.57 1.93
CA TYR A 81 -4.30 12.45 3.27
C TYR A 81 -3.79 11.03 3.48
N TYR A 82 -2.50 10.91 3.77
CA TYR A 82 -1.88 9.60 4.04
C TYR A 82 -2.36 8.96 5.36
N ARG A 83 -3.05 9.72 6.21
CA ARG A 83 -3.71 9.29 7.45
C ARG A 83 -5.02 10.06 7.60
N ILE A 84 -6.14 9.36 7.71
CA ILE A 84 -7.47 10.00 7.88
C ILE A 84 -7.52 10.88 9.13
N GLU A 85 -6.76 10.53 10.18
CA GLU A 85 -6.69 11.27 11.44
C GLU A 85 -6.00 12.64 11.29
N ARG A 86 -5.36 12.90 10.15
CA ARG A 86 -4.72 14.19 9.85
C ARG A 86 -5.63 15.18 9.13
N ILE A 87 -6.81 14.74 8.70
CA ILE A 87 -7.80 15.64 8.13
C ILE A 87 -8.24 16.61 9.24
N PRO A 88 -8.18 17.94 9.01
CA PRO A 88 -8.65 18.90 9.99
C PRO A 88 -10.12 18.64 10.34
N SER A 89 -10.49 18.70 11.63
CA SER A 89 -11.88 18.49 12.03
C SER A 89 -12.80 19.62 11.58
N ASN A 90 -12.24 20.79 11.26
CA ASN A 90 -12.96 21.95 10.76
C ASN A 90 -12.12 22.63 9.68
N PHE A 91 -12.68 22.83 8.49
CA PHE A 91 -12.00 23.47 7.37
C PHE A 91 -12.97 24.16 6.42
N ARG A 92 -12.42 25.01 5.55
CA ARG A 92 -13.09 25.59 4.38
C ARG A 92 -12.30 25.22 3.14
N VAL A 93 -12.97 25.22 2.00
CA VAL A 93 -12.32 25.02 0.70
C VAL A 93 -12.34 26.34 -0.05
N GLU A 94 -11.16 26.82 -0.39
CA GLU A 94 -10.97 27.92 -1.34
C GLU A 94 -10.75 27.33 -2.74
N VAL A 95 -11.46 27.83 -3.74
CA VAL A 95 -11.27 27.42 -5.14
C VAL A 95 -11.01 28.63 -6.00
N TYR A 96 -9.86 28.64 -6.67
CA TYR A 96 -9.53 29.62 -7.69
C TYR A 96 -9.99 29.12 -9.05
N ILE A 97 -10.83 29.90 -9.74
CA ILE A 97 -11.42 29.58 -11.04
C ILE A 97 -10.81 30.51 -12.10
N PRO A 98 -9.90 30.03 -12.97
CA PRO A 98 -9.18 30.87 -13.94
C PRO A 98 -10.08 31.54 -14.97
N SER A 99 -11.19 30.91 -15.37
CA SER A 99 -12.11 31.45 -16.39
C SER A 99 -12.77 32.77 -15.98
N VAL A 100 -12.82 33.06 -14.68
CA VAL A 100 -13.38 34.30 -14.10
C VAL A 100 -12.38 35.08 -13.25
N ASP A 101 -11.12 34.63 -13.20
CA ASP A 101 -10.02 35.27 -12.45
C ASP A 101 -10.39 35.61 -10.99
N LYS A 102 -11.04 34.67 -10.29
CA LYS A 102 -11.59 34.89 -8.94
C LYS A 102 -11.48 33.65 -8.07
N SER A 103 -11.21 33.86 -6.78
CA SER A 103 -11.28 32.84 -5.73
C SER A 103 -12.62 32.87 -5.01
N PHE A 104 -13.14 31.69 -4.68
CA PHE A 104 -14.38 31.50 -3.94
C PHE A 104 -14.12 30.65 -2.70
N MET A 105 -14.82 30.93 -1.60
CA MET A 105 -14.67 30.22 -0.33
C MET A 105 -15.97 29.49 0.03
N SER A 106 -15.86 28.25 0.50
CA SER A 106 -16.99 27.48 1.02
C SER A 106 -17.38 27.90 2.45
N ASP A 107 -18.57 27.47 2.89
CA ASP A 107 -18.90 27.42 4.32
C ASP A 107 -17.94 26.49 5.08
N ALA A 108 -17.88 26.65 6.40
CA ALA A 108 -17.11 25.77 7.26
C ALA A 108 -17.68 24.34 7.26
N ILE A 109 -16.80 23.37 7.08
CA ILE A 109 -17.09 21.95 7.02
C ILE A 109 -16.53 21.31 8.28
N THR A 110 -17.39 20.60 9.02
CA THR A 110 -16.98 19.81 10.17
C THR A 110 -16.81 18.36 9.75
N PHE A 111 -15.63 17.80 9.97
CA PHE A 111 -15.26 16.42 9.67
C PHE A 111 -15.02 15.63 10.96
N SER A 112 -15.59 14.43 11.05
CA SER A 112 -15.39 13.50 12.17
C SER A 112 -14.92 12.15 11.65
N TYR A 113 -13.68 11.76 11.96
CA TYR A 113 -13.14 10.45 11.56
C TYR A 113 -13.80 9.26 12.26
N LEU A 114 -14.56 9.50 13.35
CA LEU A 114 -15.24 8.46 14.14
C LEU A 114 -16.61 8.09 13.59
N GLU A 115 -17.19 8.93 12.75
CA GLU A 115 -18.48 8.70 12.11
C GLU A 115 -18.23 8.28 10.66
N ASP A 116 -19.22 7.67 9.98
CA ASP A 116 -19.22 7.42 8.53
C ASP A 116 -19.29 8.75 7.75
N SER A 117 -18.42 9.70 8.11
CA SER A 117 -18.35 11.03 7.57
C SER A 117 -18.08 10.93 6.08
N PRO A 118 -18.85 11.64 5.26
CA PRO A 118 -18.67 11.58 3.83
C PRO A 118 -17.30 12.15 3.49
N LEU A 119 -16.57 11.41 2.66
CA LEU A 119 -15.36 11.88 1.98
C LEU A 119 -15.71 12.75 0.75
N TYR A 120 -17.00 13.01 0.53
CA TYR A 120 -17.54 13.67 -0.65
C TYR A 120 -18.42 14.84 -0.25
N TYR A 121 -18.09 16.01 -0.76
CA TYR A 121 -18.84 17.24 -0.54
C TYR A 121 -19.20 17.87 -1.87
N LYS A 122 -20.32 18.58 -1.92
CA LYS A 122 -20.68 19.39 -3.10
C LYS A 122 -20.68 20.86 -2.73
N ILE A 123 -20.01 21.65 -3.58
CA ILE A 123 -19.88 23.10 -3.45
C ILE A 123 -20.41 23.72 -4.75
N ALA A 124 -21.38 24.62 -4.63
CA ALA A 124 -21.95 25.32 -5.77
C ALA A 124 -21.74 26.83 -5.62
N PHE A 125 -20.87 27.39 -6.46
CA PHE A 125 -20.56 28.80 -6.55
C PHE A 125 -21.46 29.51 -7.57
N THR A 126 -21.77 30.78 -7.33
CA THR A 126 -22.56 31.64 -8.23
C THR A 126 -21.95 33.04 -8.30
N ASP A 127 -22.22 33.79 -9.37
CA ASP A 127 -21.69 35.16 -9.56
C ASP A 127 -21.99 36.11 -8.40
N ASP A 128 -23.19 36.00 -7.83
CA ASP A 128 -23.75 36.94 -6.85
C ASP A 128 -23.24 36.75 -5.42
N ASP A 129 -22.50 35.69 -5.16
CA ASP A 129 -22.29 35.22 -3.80
C ASP A 129 -20.81 35.30 -3.43
N VAL A 130 -20.54 36.08 -2.38
CA VAL A 130 -19.18 36.51 -2.04
C VAL A 130 -18.59 35.63 -0.93
N THR A 131 -19.39 34.93 -0.12
CA THR A 131 -18.83 34.22 1.05
C THR A 131 -19.57 33.02 1.65
N ASN A 132 -20.80 32.65 1.28
CA ASN A 132 -21.51 31.59 2.04
C ASN A 132 -22.25 30.59 1.13
N HIS A 133 -21.58 29.49 0.79
CA HIS A 133 -22.13 28.46 -0.08
C HIS A 133 -22.44 27.18 0.67
N PRO A 134 -23.69 26.68 0.57
CA PRO A 134 -24.12 25.50 1.30
C PRO A 134 -23.27 24.30 0.90
N VAL A 135 -22.50 23.78 1.86
CA VAL A 135 -21.79 22.53 1.72
C VAL A 135 -22.69 21.42 2.24
N GLY A 136 -23.21 20.62 1.32
CA GLY A 136 -23.95 19.41 1.66
C GLY A 136 -23.00 18.21 1.69
N PRO A 137 -23.04 17.34 2.71
CA PRO A 137 -22.56 15.99 2.54
C PRO A 137 -23.33 15.37 1.37
N VAL A 138 -22.61 14.84 0.39
CA VAL A 138 -23.25 14.14 -0.71
C VAL A 138 -23.00 12.67 -0.50
N THR A 139 -24.08 11.88 -0.41
CA THR A 139 -23.97 10.43 -0.60
C THR A 139 -23.20 10.24 -1.89
N PRO A 140 -22.02 9.58 -1.88
CA PRO A 140 -21.16 9.50 -3.05
C PRO A 140 -22.05 9.19 -4.24
N ILE A 141 -22.16 10.14 -5.18
CA ILE A 141 -22.90 9.93 -6.42
C ILE A 141 -21.99 8.99 -7.18
N THR A 142 -21.87 7.71 -6.80
CA THR A 142 -20.85 6.77 -7.28
C THR A 142 -20.61 6.98 -8.77
N PRO A 143 -19.59 7.76 -9.19
CA PRO A 143 -19.24 7.87 -10.60
C PRO A 143 -18.27 6.74 -10.93
N LEU A 144 -17.67 6.12 -9.90
CA LEU A 144 -17.02 4.82 -9.96
C LEU A 144 -17.98 3.77 -9.44
N GLY A 145 -18.83 3.23 -10.33
CA GLY A 145 -19.71 2.13 -9.96
C GLY A 145 -18.92 0.98 -9.35
N ASP A 146 -19.24 0.58 -8.11
CA ASP A 146 -18.93 -0.68 -7.38
C ASP A 146 -17.62 -1.44 -7.68
N ASN A 147 -16.61 -0.77 -8.24
CA ASN A 147 -15.39 -1.39 -8.70
C ASN A 147 -14.37 -1.56 -7.57
N SER A 148 -14.62 -1.01 -6.37
CA SER A 148 -13.76 -1.22 -5.20
C SER A 148 -13.77 -2.69 -4.75
N ALA A 149 -14.95 -3.32 -4.71
CA ALA A 149 -15.10 -4.75 -4.46
C ALA A 149 -14.40 -5.58 -5.54
N ASN A 150 -14.54 -5.16 -6.81
CA ASN A 150 -13.85 -5.80 -7.92
C ASN A 150 -12.33 -5.62 -7.80
N GLN A 151 -11.83 -4.45 -7.44
CA GLN A 151 -10.40 -4.13 -7.32
C GLN A 151 -9.72 -4.93 -6.21
N ALA A 152 -10.32 -5.00 -5.01
CA ALA A 152 -9.81 -5.84 -3.93
C ALA A 152 -9.78 -7.33 -4.33
N SER A 153 -10.81 -7.80 -5.03
CA SER A 153 -10.85 -9.17 -5.55
C SER A 153 -9.75 -9.43 -6.59
N TYR A 154 -9.50 -8.49 -7.51
CA TYR A 154 -8.44 -8.60 -8.52
C TYR A 154 -7.06 -8.65 -7.86
N LEU A 155 -6.79 -7.76 -6.89
CA LEU A 155 -5.53 -7.74 -6.17
C LEU A 155 -5.28 -9.06 -5.43
N LEU A 156 -6.30 -9.60 -4.76
CA LEU A 156 -6.21 -10.90 -4.09
C LEU A 156 -5.92 -12.02 -5.09
N TRP A 157 -6.62 -12.07 -6.23
CA TRP A 157 -6.39 -13.08 -7.25
C TRP A 157 -5.00 -12.98 -7.88
N SER A 158 -4.55 -11.76 -8.22
CA SER A 158 -3.20 -11.51 -8.73
C SER A 158 -2.14 -11.95 -7.72
N PHE A 159 -2.34 -11.65 -6.43
CA PHE A 159 -1.46 -12.11 -5.36
C PHE A 159 -1.42 -13.64 -5.26
N LEU A 160 -2.57 -14.32 -5.29
CA LEU A 160 -2.63 -15.78 -5.22
C LEU A 160 -1.96 -16.46 -6.43
N ILE A 161 -2.14 -15.90 -7.62
CA ILE A 161 -1.48 -16.37 -8.85
C ILE A 161 0.03 -16.19 -8.74
N ALA A 162 0.49 -14.99 -8.34
CA ALA A 162 1.90 -14.69 -8.17
C ALA A 162 2.55 -15.62 -7.12
N LEU A 163 1.91 -15.78 -5.95
CA LEU A 163 2.37 -16.68 -4.89
C LEU A 163 2.49 -18.13 -5.39
N THR A 164 1.50 -18.61 -6.13
CA THR A 164 1.49 -19.97 -6.68
C THR A 164 2.65 -20.15 -7.66
N LEU A 165 2.85 -19.20 -8.58
CA LEU A 165 3.95 -19.25 -9.56
C LEU A 165 5.32 -19.21 -8.88
N THR A 166 5.49 -18.35 -7.87
CA THR A 166 6.72 -18.28 -7.07
C THR A 166 7.02 -19.61 -6.41
N ILE A 167 6.06 -20.21 -5.68
CA ILE A 167 6.25 -21.52 -5.05
C ILE A 167 6.63 -22.59 -6.07
N LEU A 168 6.02 -22.60 -7.26
CA LEU A 168 6.35 -23.56 -8.33
C LEU A 168 7.79 -23.38 -8.84
N ILE A 169 8.24 -22.14 -9.04
CA ILE A 169 9.62 -21.82 -9.45
C ILE A 169 10.63 -22.30 -8.41
N GLU A 170 10.32 -22.09 -7.13
CA GLU A 170 11.18 -22.43 -5.99
C GLU A 170 11.32 -23.94 -5.81
N LEU A 171 10.21 -24.67 -5.90
CA LEU A 171 10.21 -26.13 -5.85
C LEU A 171 10.94 -26.71 -7.06
N CYS A 172 10.75 -26.15 -8.26
CA CYS A 172 11.50 -26.56 -9.45
C CYS A 172 13.01 -26.35 -9.27
N THR A 173 13.41 -25.16 -8.81
CA THR A 173 14.83 -24.80 -8.56
C THR A 173 15.45 -25.74 -7.53
N THR A 174 14.72 -26.03 -6.46
CA THR A 174 15.12 -26.99 -5.43
C THR A 174 15.36 -28.39 -6.00
N LEU A 175 14.44 -28.89 -6.83
CA LEU A 175 14.58 -30.21 -7.45
C LEU A 175 15.80 -30.29 -8.37
N LEU A 176 16.07 -29.24 -9.15
CA LEU A 176 17.26 -29.14 -10.00
C LEU A 176 18.54 -29.17 -9.16
N LEU A 177 18.57 -28.45 -8.03
CA LEU A 177 19.70 -28.46 -7.10
C LEU A 177 19.87 -29.82 -6.41
N PHE A 178 18.80 -30.50 -6.02
CA PHE A 178 18.87 -31.85 -5.44
C PHE A 178 19.43 -32.87 -6.42
N LYS A 179 19.03 -32.76 -7.69
CA LYS A 179 19.61 -33.56 -8.78
C LYS A 179 21.10 -33.28 -8.93
N ARG A 180 21.51 -32.01 -8.96
CA ARG A 180 22.93 -31.60 -9.04
C ARG A 180 23.76 -32.09 -7.84
N TRP A 181 23.20 -32.04 -6.64
CA TRP A 181 23.84 -32.52 -5.41
C TRP A 181 23.70 -34.03 -5.16
N LYS A 182 23.13 -34.77 -6.13
CA LYS A 182 22.96 -36.23 -6.08
C LYS A 182 22.25 -36.73 -4.81
N ILE A 183 21.25 -35.97 -4.33
CA ILE A 183 20.44 -36.39 -3.18
C ILE A 183 19.57 -37.58 -3.61
N LYS A 184 19.55 -38.66 -2.82
CA LYS A 184 18.72 -39.84 -3.10
C LYS A 184 17.23 -39.46 -3.10
N LYS A 185 16.46 -39.86 -4.12
CA LYS A 185 15.02 -39.53 -4.30
C LYS A 185 14.16 -39.75 -3.05
N GLY A 186 14.41 -40.83 -2.31
CA GLY A 186 13.67 -41.14 -1.07
C GLY A 186 13.86 -40.13 0.07
N LYS A 187 14.85 -39.22 -0.03
CA LYS A 187 15.14 -38.19 0.98
C LYS A 187 14.69 -36.78 0.57
N TRP A 188 13.97 -36.63 -0.56
CA TRP A 188 13.56 -35.31 -1.07
C TRP A 188 12.34 -34.74 -0.36
N LYS A 189 11.46 -35.60 0.18
CA LYS A 189 10.17 -35.20 0.73
C LYS A 189 10.29 -34.18 1.87
N THR A 190 11.16 -34.44 2.84
CA THR A 190 11.31 -33.57 4.02
C THR A 190 11.87 -32.19 3.67
N PRO A 191 12.95 -32.06 2.86
CA PRO A 191 13.41 -30.77 2.38
C PRO A 191 12.37 -30.01 1.56
N LEU A 192 11.68 -30.66 0.61
CA LEU A 192 10.68 -30.00 -0.24
C LEU A 192 9.51 -29.46 0.59
N LEU A 193 9.02 -30.25 1.56
CA LEU A 193 7.98 -29.79 2.48
C LEU A 193 8.48 -28.61 3.34
N THR A 194 9.73 -28.67 3.82
CA THR A 194 10.32 -27.56 4.58
C THR A 194 10.35 -26.27 3.76
N ILE A 195 10.78 -26.35 2.49
CA ILE A 195 10.87 -25.22 1.57
C ILE A 195 9.49 -24.66 1.25
N PHE A 196 8.52 -25.53 0.92
CA PHE A 196 7.14 -25.11 0.71
C PHE A 196 6.57 -24.36 1.93
N CYS A 197 6.72 -24.92 3.13
CA CYS A 197 6.17 -24.31 4.35
C CYS A 197 6.87 -23.00 4.71
N ILE A 198 8.20 -22.93 4.55
CA ILE A 198 8.93 -21.71 4.92
C ILE A 198 8.68 -20.58 3.94
N ASN A 199 8.50 -20.87 2.64
CA ASN A 199 8.17 -19.83 1.65
C ASN A 199 6.75 -19.29 1.86
N LEU A 200 5.80 -20.16 2.23
CA LEU A 200 4.46 -19.71 2.60
C LEU A 200 4.47 -18.82 3.86
N LEU A 201 5.35 -19.10 4.81
CA LEU A 201 5.51 -18.33 6.04
C LEU A 201 6.33 -17.05 5.85
N SER A 202 7.33 -17.06 4.96
CA SER A 202 8.21 -15.90 4.74
C SER A 202 7.47 -14.76 4.05
N VAL A 203 6.53 -15.04 3.14
CA VAL A 203 5.74 -14.02 2.42
C VAL A 203 5.06 -13.00 3.35
N PRO A 204 4.20 -13.38 4.31
CA PRO A 204 3.58 -12.40 5.21
C PRO A 204 4.61 -11.67 6.08
N LEU A 205 5.70 -12.33 6.49
CA LEU A 205 6.77 -11.71 7.27
C LEU A 205 7.55 -10.67 6.45
N VAL A 206 7.82 -10.96 5.18
CA VAL A 206 8.44 -10.04 4.22
C VAL A 206 7.59 -8.78 4.09
N TRP A 207 6.28 -8.92 3.93
CA TRP A 207 5.36 -7.78 3.84
C TRP A 207 5.35 -6.92 5.11
N VAL A 208 5.36 -7.54 6.29
CA VAL A 208 5.45 -6.81 7.57
C VAL A 208 6.75 -6.01 7.64
N ILE A 209 7.88 -6.63 7.33
CA ILE A 209 9.20 -5.96 7.36
C ILE A 209 9.27 -4.87 6.30
N PHE A 210 8.82 -5.16 5.09
CA PHE A 210 8.79 -4.20 3.98
C PHE A 210 7.95 -2.98 4.35
N SER A 211 6.72 -3.16 4.85
CA SER A 211 5.84 -2.08 5.28
C SER A 211 6.47 -1.26 6.40
N THR A 212 7.08 -1.93 7.40
CA THR A 212 7.76 -1.28 8.51
C THR A 212 8.92 -0.40 8.01
N VAL A 213 9.78 -0.93 7.15
CA VAL A 213 10.92 -0.18 6.60
C VAL A 213 10.46 0.95 5.69
N TYR A 214 9.45 0.72 4.85
CA TYR A 214 8.90 1.72 3.94
C TYR A 214 8.18 2.86 4.67
N SER A 215 7.66 2.61 5.87
CA SER A 215 7.05 3.63 6.74
C SER A 215 8.05 4.60 7.39
N LEU A 216 9.35 4.32 7.32
CA LEU A 216 10.37 5.18 7.92
C LEU A 216 10.40 6.56 7.23
N PRO A 217 10.63 7.66 7.98
CA PRO A 217 10.65 9.01 7.40
C PRO A 217 11.61 9.17 6.22
N TYR A 218 12.76 8.50 6.26
CA TYR A 218 13.72 8.47 5.16
C TYR A 218 13.13 7.87 3.88
N ALA A 219 12.42 6.74 4.00
CA ALA A 219 11.81 6.06 2.85
C ALA A 219 10.67 6.87 2.24
N GLN A 220 9.91 7.59 3.06
CA GLN A 220 8.86 8.51 2.62
C GLN A 220 9.44 9.76 1.92
N THR A 221 10.58 10.27 2.40
CA THR A 221 11.25 11.45 1.81
C THR A 221 11.88 11.12 0.45
N TYR A 222 12.42 9.91 0.29
CA TYR A 222 13.07 9.45 -0.95
C TYR A 222 12.40 8.17 -1.45
N PRO A 223 11.25 8.26 -2.15
CA PRO A 223 10.38 7.09 -2.38
C PRO A 223 11.06 5.96 -3.15
N LEU A 224 11.86 6.26 -4.17
CA LEU A 224 12.59 5.25 -4.95
C LEU A 224 13.68 4.56 -4.10
N SER A 225 14.49 5.34 -3.37
CA SER A 225 15.54 4.82 -2.50
C SER A 225 14.98 4.08 -1.30
N GLY A 226 13.86 4.56 -0.76
CA GLY A 226 13.09 3.95 0.32
C GLY A 226 12.49 2.62 -0.10
N LEU A 227 11.90 2.55 -1.29
CA LEU A 227 11.37 1.32 -1.88
C LEU A 227 12.48 0.27 -2.03
N LEU A 228 13.62 0.66 -2.61
CA LEU A 228 14.75 -0.23 -2.81
C LEU A 228 15.33 -0.71 -1.48
N LEU A 229 15.45 0.19 -0.49
CA LEU A 229 15.91 -0.16 0.85
C LEU A 229 14.97 -1.16 1.54
N ALA A 230 13.66 -0.90 1.49
CA ALA A 230 12.64 -1.79 2.05
C ALA A 230 12.71 -3.18 1.42
N LEU A 231 12.81 -3.24 0.09
CA LEU A 231 12.94 -4.48 -0.68
C LEU A 231 14.22 -5.23 -0.28
N VAL A 232 15.38 -4.58 -0.28
CA VAL A 232 16.66 -5.24 0.06
C VAL A 232 16.64 -5.80 1.48
N ILE A 233 16.12 -5.06 2.45
CA ILE A 233 16.05 -5.50 3.85
C ILE A 233 15.08 -6.68 3.99
N SER A 234 13.88 -6.60 3.40
CA SER A 234 12.87 -7.66 3.52
C SER A 234 13.31 -8.96 2.84
N GLU A 235 13.92 -8.87 1.65
CA GLU A 235 14.47 -10.03 0.93
C GLU A 235 15.67 -10.65 1.65
N THR A 236 16.56 -9.82 2.19
CA THR A 236 17.70 -10.32 3.00
C THR A 236 17.20 -11.07 4.23
N PHE A 237 16.14 -10.57 4.87
CA PHE A 237 15.52 -11.27 6.00
C PHE A 237 14.94 -12.62 5.59
N ALA A 238 14.16 -12.69 4.50
CA ALA A 238 13.58 -13.94 4.00
C ALA A 238 14.65 -14.98 3.71
N PHE A 239 15.68 -14.57 2.97
CA PHE A 239 16.85 -15.39 2.64
C PHE A 239 17.51 -15.99 3.89
N VAL A 240 17.78 -15.16 4.91
CA VAL A 240 18.42 -15.62 6.15
C VAL A 240 17.49 -16.57 6.92
N LEU A 241 16.22 -16.21 7.08
CA LEU A 241 15.22 -17.01 7.78
C LEU A 241 15.08 -18.40 7.15
N GLU A 242 14.90 -18.44 5.83
CA GLU A 242 14.77 -19.67 5.05
C GLU A 242 16.00 -20.55 5.15
N ALA A 243 17.20 -19.99 4.97
CA ALA A 243 18.45 -20.73 5.10
C ALA A 243 18.58 -21.40 6.47
N PHE A 244 18.24 -20.70 7.56
CA PHE A 244 18.26 -21.24 8.91
C PHE A 244 17.22 -22.34 9.13
N VAL A 245 15.97 -22.15 8.69
CA VAL A 245 14.91 -23.14 8.83
C VAL A 245 15.21 -24.40 8.01
N ILE A 246 15.64 -24.24 6.76
CA ILE A 246 16.08 -25.35 5.90
C ILE A 246 17.18 -26.14 6.58
N TYR A 247 18.23 -25.47 7.09
CA TYR A 247 19.31 -26.12 7.82
C TYR A 247 18.79 -26.87 9.05
N PHE A 248 17.97 -26.23 9.88
CA PHE A 248 17.52 -26.79 11.15
C PHE A 248 16.74 -28.10 10.97
N PHE A 249 15.75 -28.10 10.07
CA PHE A 249 14.91 -29.27 9.79
C PHE A 249 15.62 -30.34 8.95
N ASN A 250 16.67 -29.97 8.21
CA ASN A 250 17.35 -30.88 7.27
C ASN A 250 18.87 -31.01 7.53
N LYS A 251 19.33 -30.80 8.77
CA LYS A 251 20.75 -30.84 9.16
C LYS A 251 21.49 -32.15 8.85
N LYS A 252 20.75 -33.25 8.65
CA LYS A 252 21.32 -34.55 8.23
C LYS A 252 21.65 -34.61 6.74
N LEU A 253 21.09 -33.70 5.94
CA LEU A 253 21.21 -33.64 4.48
C LEU A 253 22.05 -32.45 4.04
N PHE A 254 21.87 -31.29 4.68
CA PHE A 254 22.55 -30.04 4.32
C PHE A 254 23.44 -29.54 5.45
N SER A 255 24.64 -29.11 5.07
CA SER A 255 25.43 -28.21 5.90
C SER A 255 24.81 -26.81 5.88
N LEU A 256 25.14 -25.97 6.86
CA LEU A 256 24.67 -24.59 6.92
C LEU A 256 24.95 -23.84 5.61
N GLN A 257 26.19 -23.94 5.11
CA GLN A 257 26.60 -23.34 3.83
C GLN A 257 25.74 -23.80 2.65
N LYS A 258 25.35 -25.09 2.59
CA LYS A 258 24.46 -25.59 1.53
C LYS A 258 23.05 -25.04 1.66
N SER A 259 22.54 -24.84 2.87
CA SER A 259 21.22 -24.23 3.08
C SER A 259 21.20 -22.77 2.65
N PHE A 260 22.26 -22.00 2.93
CA PHE A 260 22.41 -20.63 2.43
C PHE A 260 22.48 -20.60 0.91
N TRP A 261 23.27 -21.48 0.28
CA TRP A 261 23.28 -21.60 -1.18
C TRP A 261 21.91 -21.97 -1.75
N LEU A 262 21.17 -22.87 -1.09
CA LEU A 262 19.85 -23.29 -1.53
C LEU A 262 18.86 -22.13 -1.47
N SER A 263 18.71 -21.46 -0.32
CA SER A 263 17.81 -20.30 -0.18
C SER A 263 18.22 -19.15 -1.11
N GLY A 264 19.51 -18.89 -1.27
CA GLY A 264 19.99 -17.82 -2.15
C GLY A 264 19.66 -18.08 -3.62
N MET A 265 19.79 -19.32 -4.10
CA MET A 265 19.41 -19.68 -5.47
C MET A 265 17.90 -19.69 -5.67
N ILE A 266 17.13 -20.13 -4.67
CA ILE A 266 15.67 -20.13 -4.71
C ILE A 266 15.16 -18.69 -4.82
N ASN A 267 15.56 -17.80 -3.90
CA ASN A 267 15.16 -16.38 -3.92
C ASN A 267 15.62 -15.66 -5.19
N LEU A 268 16.86 -15.88 -5.64
CA LEU A 268 17.36 -15.27 -6.88
C LEU A 268 16.53 -15.68 -8.10
N MET A 269 16.18 -16.97 -8.22
CA MET A 269 15.38 -17.47 -9.34
C MET A 269 13.94 -16.95 -9.26
N SER A 270 13.34 -16.91 -8.07
CA SER A 270 12.03 -16.30 -7.83
C SER A 270 12.02 -14.81 -8.18
N PHE A 271 13.05 -14.08 -7.80
CA PHE A 271 13.17 -12.65 -8.11
C PHE A 271 13.28 -12.39 -9.62
N ILE A 272 14.15 -13.11 -10.32
CA ILE A 272 14.35 -12.95 -11.76
C ILE A 272 13.08 -13.36 -12.53
N LEU A 273 12.58 -14.57 -12.29
CA LEU A 273 11.42 -15.09 -13.03
C LEU A 273 10.13 -14.41 -12.61
N GLY A 274 9.93 -14.18 -11.32
CA GLY A 274 8.79 -13.44 -10.79
C GLY A 274 8.76 -12.00 -11.29
N GLY A 275 9.91 -11.32 -11.35
CA GLY A 275 10.01 -9.98 -11.93
C GLY A 275 9.63 -9.94 -13.41
N ILE A 276 10.10 -10.91 -14.21
CA ILE A 276 9.71 -11.04 -15.63
C ILE A 276 8.21 -11.30 -15.77
N ILE A 277 7.66 -12.25 -15.01
CA ILE A 277 6.24 -12.61 -15.04
C ILE A 277 5.38 -11.40 -14.66
N LEU A 278 5.72 -10.71 -13.57
CA LEU A 278 5.00 -9.52 -13.11
C LEU A 278 5.03 -8.42 -14.17
N THR A 279 6.18 -8.17 -14.79
CA THR A 279 6.33 -7.17 -15.86
C THR A 279 5.41 -7.50 -17.05
N VAL A 280 5.37 -8.76 -17.48
CA VAL A 280 4.49 -9.20 -18.57
C VAL A 280 3.01 -9.07 -18.20
N LEU A 281 2.62 -9.48 -16.99
CA LEU A 281 1.23 -9.37 -16.52
C LEU A 281 0.77 -7.91 -16.45
N VAL A 282 1.62 -7.02 -15.94
CA VAL A 282 1.34 -5.58 -15.88
C VAL A 282 1.22 -5.00 -17.30
N ALA A 283 2.12 -5.34 -18.22
CA ALA A 283 2.06 -4.88 -19.60
C ALA A 283 0.77 -5.35 -20.31
N LEU A 284 0.36 -6.61 -20.11
CA LEU A 284 -0.89 -7.14 -20.65
C LEU A 284 -2.12 -6.44 -20.04
N PHE A 285 -2.09 -6.15 -18.74
CA PHE A 285 -3.16 -5.41 -18.06
C PHE A 285 -3.32 -4.00 -18.63
N TYR A 286 -2.21 -3.26 -18.81
CA TYR A 286 -2.25 -1.93 -19.44
C TYR A 286 -2.73 -1.98 -20.89
N ALA A 287 -2.30 -2.99 -21.67
CA ALA A 287 -2.75 -3.16 -23.04
C ALA A 287 -4.26 -3.48 -23.13
N TYR A 288 -4.77 -4.30 -22.20
CA TYR A 288 -6.20 -4.56 -22.07
C TYR A 288 -6.95 -3.27 -21.74
N PHE A 289 -6.53 -2.51 -20.73
CA PHE A 289 -7.18 -1.26 -20.35
C PHE A 289 -7.20 -0.25 -21.51
N ALA A 290 -6.07 -0.09 -22.22
CA ALA A 290 -5.99 0.78 -23.39
C ALA A 290 -6.98 0.38 -24.49
N MET A 291 -7.24 -0.92 -24.70
CA MET A 291 -8.15 -1.38 -25.76
C MET A 291 -9.64 -1.10 -25.47
N TYR A 292 -10.03 -1.04 -24.20
CA TYR A 292 -11.44 -0.91 -23.80
C TYR A 292 -11.85 0.51 -23.39
N PHE A 293 -10.89 1.39 -23.14
CA PHE A 293 -11.14 2.74 -22.59
C PHE A 293 -10.59 3.89 -23.46
N THR A 294 -10.13 3.62 -24.68
CA THR A 294 -9.87 4.62 -25.73
C THR A 294 -10.82 4.45 -26.90
#